data_AF-A0A6N7SLR0-F1
#
_entry.id   AF-A0A6N7SLR0-F1
#
_cell.length_a   1.000
_cell.length_b   1.000
_cell.length_c   1.000
_cell.angle_alpha   90.00
_cell.angle_beta   90.00
_cell.angle_gamma   90.00
#
_symmetry.space_group_name_H-M   'P 1'
#
loop_
_entity.id
_entity.type
_entity.pdbx_description
1 polymer ?
#
loop_
_entity_poly.entity_id
_entity_poly.type
_entity_poly.pdbx_seq_one_letter_code
_entity_poly.pdbx_strand_id
1 'polypeptide(L)' 'MKRYNDDFVLSKDLLDVIATYMDDEKREQVHFELAPCTPEEFLIRYVELDPDFEDLLKGEFSITL' A
#
# COMPACT_ATOMS: atom_id res chain seq x y z
N MET A 1 4.43 4.97 -8.54
CA MET A 1 4.99 4.90 -7.17
C MET A 1 6.42 5.41 -7.14
N LYS A 2 6.69 6.29 -6.18
CA LYS A 2 8.02 6.81 -5.89
C LYS A 2 8.34 6.63 -4.41
N ARG A 3 9.62 6.50 -4.11
CA ARG A 3 10.14 6.55 -2.73
C ARG A 3 11.34 7.47 -2.69
N TYR A 4 11.34 8.43 -1.76
CA TYR A 4 12.35 9.51 -1.74
C TYR A 4 12.44 10.30 -3.06
N ASN A 5 11.32 10.43 -3.79
CA ASN A 5 11.19 11.04 -5.13
C ASN A 5 11.80 10.27 -6.32
N ASP A 6 12.40 9.11 -6.07
CA ASP A 6 12.90 8.22 -7.12
C ASP A 6 11.89 7.11 -7.43
N ASP A 7 11.93 6.61 -8.67
CA ASP A 7 11.09 5.49 -9.08
C ASP A 7 11.39 4.26 -8.20
N PHE A 8 10.33 3.66 -7.69
CA PHE A 8 10.43 2.60 -6.68
C PHE A 8 9.47 1.46 -6.99
N VAL A 9 9.99 0.24 -6.90
CA VAL A 9 9.23 -1.01 -7.01
C VAL A 9 8.98 -1.53 -5.60
N LEU A 10 7.73 -1.77 -5.26
CA LEU A 10 7.34 -2.21 -3.93
C LEU A 10 7.64 -3.71 -3.77
N SER A 11 8.54 -4.03 -2.85
CA SER A 11 8.78 -5.42 -2.50
C SER A 11 7.64 -5.96 -1.62
N LYS A 12 7.42 -7.28 -1.69
CA LYS A 12 6.48 -7.97 -0.80
C LYS A 12 6.84 -7.75 0.67
N ASP A 13 8.11 -7.87 1.03
CA ASP A 13 8.56 -7.68 2.42
C ASP A 13 8.23 -6.28 2.96
N LEU A 14 8.31 -5.23 2.12
CA LEU A 14 7.93 -3.89 2.52
C LEU A 14 6.40 -3.75 2.62
N LEU A 15 5.65 -4.35 1.69
CA LEU A 15 4.19 -4.38 1.79
C LEU A 15 3.73 -5.09 3.08
N ASP A 16 4.36 -6.20 3.47
CA ASP A 16 4.03 -6.93 4.70
C ASP A 16 4.23 -6.03 5.95
N VAL A 17 5.23 -5.15 5.93
CA VAL A 17 5.42 -4.14 6.99
C VAL A 17 4.36 -3.03 6.91
N ILE A 18 4.05 -2.51 5.73
CA ILE A 18 3.00 -1.48 5.56
C ILE A 18 1.64 -2.03 6.01
N ALA A 19 1.35 -3.29 5.71
CA ALA A 19 0.11 -3.98 6.04
C ALA A 19 -0.16 -4.08 7.55
N THR A 20 0.85 -3.90 8.42
CA THR A 20 0.66 -3.84 9.88
C THR A 20 0.03 -2.53 10.35
N TYR A 21 0.01 -1.50 9.49
CA TYR A 21 -0.63 -0.21 9.76
C TYR A 21 -2.04 -0.12 9.15
N MET A 22 -2.43 -1.10 8.32
CA MET A 22 -3.70 -1.11 7.63
C MET A 22 -4.85 -1.54 8.55
N ASP A 23 -6.04 -1.06 8.23
CA ASP A 23 -7.30 -1.57 8.76
C ASP A 23 -7.55 -2.98 8.20
N ASP A 24 -7.82 -3.93 9.08
CA ASP A 24 -7.97 -5.34 8.72
C ASP A 24 -9.18 -5.58 7.81
N GLU A 25 -10.31 -4.91 8.02
CA GLU A 25 -11.51 -5.09 7.20
C GLU A 25 -11.28 -4.61 5.77
N LYS A 26 -10.65 -3.44 5.61
CA LYS A 26 -10.28 -2.92 4.29
C LYS A 26 -9.24 -3.81 3.62
N ARG A 27 -8.23 -4.28 4.36
CA ARG A 27 -7.18 -5.16 3.83
C ARG A 27 -7.76 -6.48 3.32
N GLU A 28 -8.69 -7.08 4.06
CA GLU A 28 -9.41 -8.28 3.64
C GLU A 28 -10.23 -8.02 2.39
N GLN A 29 -10.94 -6.89 2.31
CA GLN A 29 -11.70 -6.51 1.12
C GLN A 29 -10.80 -6.44 -0.12
N VAL A 30 -9.66 -5.74 -0.06
CA VAL A 30 -8.71 -5.67 -1.18
C VAL A 30 -8.22 -7.07 -1.57
N HIS A 31 -7.91 -7.91 -0.57
CA HIS A 31 -7.48 -9.28 -0.81
C HIS A 31 -8.53 -10.11 -1.56
N PHE A 32 -9.82 -9.99 -1.20
CA PHE A 32 -10.91 -10.67 -1.90
C PHE A 32 -11.13 -10.14 -3.31
N GLU A 33 -10.95 -8.83 -3.54
CA GLU A 33 -11.16 -8.18 -4.83
C GLU A 33 -10.06 -8.50 -5.85
N LEU A 34 -8.80 -8.53 -5.41
CA LEU A 34 -7.66 -8.51 -6.33
C LEU A 34 -6.74 -9.74 -6.26
N ALA A 35 -6.89 -10.67 -5.31
CA ALA A 35 -5.97 -11.80 -5.24
C ALA A 35 -6.14 -12.79 -6.42
N PRO A 36 -5.05 -13.22 -7.09
CA PRO A 36 -3.66 -12.80 -6.90
C PRO A 36 -3.33 -11.47 -7.60
N CYS A 37 -2.59 -10.58 -6.93
CA CYS A 37 -2.13 -9.30 -7.46
C CYS A 37 -0.68 -9.00 -7.05
N THR A 38 -0.07 -8.00 -7.68
CA THR A 38 1.22 -7.43 -7.30
C THR A 38 1.11 -6.58 -6.03
N PRO A 39 2.23 -6.37 -5.30
CA PRO A 39 2.24 -5.48 -4.14
C PRO A 39 1.74 -4.06 -4.46
N GLU A 40 2.10 -3.52 -5.62
CA GLU A 40 1.69 -2.20 -6.07
C GLU A 40 0.18 -2.12 -6.34
N GLU A 41 -0.38 -3.11 -7.05
CA GLU A 41 -1.83 -3.18 -7.29
C GLU A 41 -2.60 -3.26 -5.97
N PHE A 42 -2.12 -4.07 -5.02
CA PHE A 42 -2.72 -4.17 -3.69
C PHE A 42 -2.71 -2.83 -2.97
N LEU A 43 -1.54 -2.17 -2.90
CA LEU A 43 -1.39 -0.92 -2.15
C LEU A 43 -2.19 0.23 -2.77
N ILE A 44 -2.19 0.35 -4.10
CA ILE A 44 -2.99 1.36 -4.81
C ILE A 44 -4.47 1.18 -4.49
N ARG A 45 -4.98 -0.05 -4.60
CA ARG A 45 -6.39 -0.32 -4.31
C ARG A 45 -6.76 -0.06 -2.85
N TYR A 46 -5.86 -0.37 -1.92
CA TYR A 46 -6.05 -0.07 -0.51
C TYR A 46 -6.18 1.44 -0.28
N VAL A 47 -5.31 2.26 -0.87
CA VAL A 47 -5.38 3.73 -0.73
C VAL A 47 -6.61 4.32 -1.40
N GLU A 48 -7.13 3.73 -2.48
CA GLU A 48 -8.43 4.13 -3.04
C GLU A 48 -9.59 3.89 -2.07
N LEU A 49 -9.51 2.86 -1.21
CA LEU A 49 -10.48 2.58 -0.15
C LEU A 49 -10.26 3.43 1.11
N ASP A 50 -9.01 3.83 1.37
CA ASP A 50 -8.60 4.62 2.53
C ASP A 50 -7.62 5.74 2.13
N PRO A 51 -8.12 6.86 1.55
CA PRO A 51 -7.26 7.91 1.01
C PRO A 51 -6.35 8.55 2.05
N ASP A 52 -6.78 8.63 3.31
CA ASP A 52 -6.00 9.19 4.41
C ASP A 52 -4.75 8.35 4.73
N PHE A 53 -4.72 7.08 4.29
CA PHE A 53 -3.54 6.21 4.43
C PHE A 53 -2.35 6.71 3.61
N GLU A 54 -2.57 7.51 2.56
CA GLU A 54 -1.48 8.09 1.77
C GLU A 54 -0.59 9.03 2.61
N ASP A 55 -1.15 9.72 3.60
CA ASP A 55 -0.38 10.56 4.52
C ASP A 55 0.57 9.72 5.38
N LEU A 56 0.14 8.53 5.80
CA LEU A 56 0.99 7.58 6.54
C LEU A 56 2.11 7.03 5.65
N LEU A 57 1.80 6.66 4.39
CA LEU A 57 2.80 6.20 3.42
C LEU A 57 3.90 7.26 3.20
N LYS A 58 3.49 8.52 3.07
CA LYS A 58 4.41 9.63 2.88
C LYS A 58 5.23 9.91 4.14
N GLY A 59 4.61 9.91 5.31
CA GLY A 59 5.26 10.23 6.59
C GLY A 59 6.25 9.16 7.04
N GLU A 60 5.82 7.90 7.09
CA GLU A 60 6.59 6.80 7.68
C GLU A 60 7.54 6.13 6.68
N PHE A 61 7.13 6.06 5.41
CA PHE A 61 7.87 5.29 4.39
C PHE A 61 8.48 6.14 3.28
N SER A 62 8.16 7.44 3.24
CA SER A 62 8.52 8.35 2.15
C SER A 62 8.02 7.85 0.78
N ILE A 63 6.88 7.14 0.76
CA ILE A 63 6.24 6.61 -0.43
C ILE A 63 5.14 7.57 -0.89
N THR A 64 5.06 7.78 -2.20
CA THR A 64 3.95 8.45 -2.88
C THR A 64 3.50 7.58 -4.05
N LEU A 65 2.20 7.38 -4.22
CA LEU A 65 1.67 6.47 -5.23
C LEU A 65 1.78 7.02 -6.66
#